data_AF-A0A0D8XVD7-F1
#
_entry.id   AF-A0A0D8XVD7-F1
#
_cell.length_a   1.000
_cell.length_b   1.000
_cell.length_c   1.000
_cell.angle_alpha   90.00
_cell.angle_beta   90.00
_cell.angle_gamma   90.00
#
_symmetry.space_group_name_H-M   'P 1'
#
loop_
_entity.id
_entity.type
_entity.pdbx_description
1 polymer ?
#
loop_
_entity_poly.entity_id
_entity_poly.type
_entity_poly.pdbx_seq_one_letter_code
_entity_poly.pdbx_strand_id
1 'polypeptide(L)'
;MGSSSLLEQRQREDKAAWDSYWRLRDLDSRNTIFPRIRYYAHKAFDAPATWFRETIVEPINNRNRLPYYQRKLTRVPEIDECGVNDQACFFEANEQYRLDKMVDGFILQILRGRGERCFIYHETDLSPCAKIMEDIEENELNFFIKYGELGSEADVRDAYMKQKHRLIWERRHPEIMEARRKALKEHKEKLANGEFDYSFWKKGLFWQDKKNYEPPYEFYMSKASVEGDKPLSKDWQYYKKVAQDPEFDKQQGKTSEVRFI
;
A
#
# COMPACT_ATOMS: atom_id res chain seq x y z
N MET A 1 -44.27 -2.75 10.93
CA MET A 1 -43.26 -2.70 9.85
C MET A 1 -41.97 -3.27 10.41
N GLY A 2 -41.72 -4.57 10.22
CA GLY A 2 -40.50 -5.20 10.72
C GLY A 2 -39.30 -4.68 9.95
N SER A 3 -38.24 -4.26 10.64
CA SER A 3 -36.97 -3.88 10.03
C SER A 3 -36.43 -5.10 9.26
N SER A 4 -36.34 -4.98 7.93
CA SER A 4 -35.66 -5.97 7.09
C SER A 4 -34.24 -6.19 7.62
N SER A 5 -33.75 -7.43 7.58
CA SER A 5 -32.37 -7.74 7.96
C SER A 5 -31.37 -6.91 7.12
N LEU A 6 -30.22 -6.52 7.69
CA LEU A 6 -29.17 -5.77 6.98
C LEU A 6 -28.74 -6.47 5.67
N LEU A 7 -28.82 -7.80 5.65
CA LEU A 7 -28.49 -8.61 4.49
C LEU A 7 -29.49 -8.42 3.35
N GLU A 8 -30.79 -8.41 3.66
CA GLU A 8 -31.82 -8.09 2.66
C GLU A 8 -31.68 -6.66 2.15
N GLN A 9 -31.28 -5.72 3.00
CA GLN A 9 -31.03 -4.34 2.57
C GLN A 9 -29.89 -4.28 1.56
N ARG A 10 -28.75 -4.93 1.85
CA ARG A 10 -27.63 -5.01 0.90
C ARG A 10 -28.00 -5.70 -0.40
N GLN A 11 -28.76 -6.80 -0.35
CA GLN A 11 -29.22 -7.48 -1.55
C GLN A 11 -30.11 -6.57 -2.41
N ARG A 12 -30.98 -5.77 -1.79
CA ARG A 12 -31.81 -4.78 -2.50
C ARG A 12 -30.97 -3.64 -3.08
N GLU A 13 -29.99 -3.14 -2.34
CA GLU A 13 -29.06 -2.11 -2.81
C GLU A 13 -28.24 -2.60 -4.02
N ASP A 14 -27.68 -3.81 -3.94
CA ASP A 14 -26.94 -4.46 -5.02
C ASP A 14 -27.83 -4.61 -6.26
N LYS A 15 -29.07 -5.07 -6.08
CA LYS A 15 -30.04 -5.23 -7.17
C LYS A 15 -30.39 -3.88 -7.80
N ALA A 16 -30.67 -2.86 -6.99
CA ALA A 16 -30.96 -1.52 -7.49
C ALA A 16 -29.78 -0.91 -8.26
N ALA A 17 -28.55 -1.10 -7.75
CA ALA A 17 -27.33 -0.70 -8.45
C ALA A 17 -27.20 -1.41 -9.80
N TRP A 18 -27.42 -2.73 -9.83
CA TRP A 18 -27.37 -3.53 -11.07
C TRP A 18 -28.44 -3.11 -12.09
N ASP A 19 -29.67 -2.88 -11.64
CA ASP A 19 -30.76 -2.41 -12.49
C ASP A 19 -30.46 -1.01 -13.06
N SER A 20 -29.88 -0.12 -12.25
CA SER A 20 -29.44 1.20 -12.70
C SER A 20 -28.32 1.14 -13.75
N TYR A 21 -27.35 0.23 -13.59
CA TYR A 21 -26.30 -0.03 -14.57
C TYR A 21 -26.91 -0.47 -15.91
N TRP A 22 -27.84 -1.42 -15.87
CA TRP A 22 -28.52 -1.91 -17.08
C TRP A 22 -29.40 -0.85 -17.75
N ARG A 23 -30.02 0.03 -16.95
CA ARG A 23 -30.78 1.18 -17.45
C ARG A 23 -29.88 2.18 -18.17
N LEU A 24 -28.72 2.53 -17.59
CA LEU A 24 -27.73 3.40 -18.22
C LEU A 24 -27.22 2.80 -19.54
N ARG A 25 -26.91 1.50 -19.55
CA ARG A 25 -26.42 0.81 -20.73
C ARG A 25 -27.47 0.68 -21.84
N ASP A 26 -28.74 0.53 -21.47
CA ASP A 26 -29.84 0.57 -22.45
C ASP A 26 -29.92 1.94 -23.12
N LEU A 27 -29.89 3.03 -22.33
CA LEU A 27 -29.92 4.41 -22.83
C LEU A 27 -28.74 4.71 -23.76
N ASP A 28 -27.53 4.32 -23.36
CA ASP A 28 -26.29 4.53 -24.13
C ASP A 28 -26.29 3.78 -25.47
N SER A 29 -26.94 2.62 -25.52
CA SER A 29 -27.02 1.80 -26.74
C SER A 29 -28.05 2.29 -27.77
N ARG A 30 -28.89 3.29 -27.44
CA ARG A 30 -29.93 3.78 -28.37
C ARG A 30 -29.28 4.55 -29.52
N ASN A 31 -29.97 4.58 -30.67
CA ASN A 31 -29.58 5.32 -31.89
C ASN A 31 -28.34 4.82 -32.65
N THR A 32 -27.57 3.85 -32.14
CA THR A 32 -26.40 3.28 -32.82
C THR A 32 -26.47 1.75 -32.91
N ILE A 33 -26.24 1.18 -34.10
CA ILE A 33 -26.44 -0.26 -34.36
C ILE A 33 -25.42 -1.11 -33.59
N PHE A 34 -24.15 -0.72 -33.58
CA PHE A 34 -23.08 -1.53 -32.99
C PHE A 34 -23.16 -1.63 -31.45
N PRO A 35 -23.30 -0.53 -30.69
CA PRO A 35 -23.53 -0.60 -29.24
C PRO A 35 -24.81 -1.36 -28.88
N ARG A 36 -25.85 -1.30 -29.72
CA ARG A 36 -27.10 -2.05 -29.51
C ARG A 36 -26.92 -3.55 -29.62
N ILE A 37 -26.18 -4.03 -30.61
CA ILE A 37 -25.85 -5.46 -30.75
C ILE A 37 -25.01 -5.92 -29.56
N ARG A 38 -23.99 -5.15 -29.17
CA ARG A 38 -23.16 -5.43 -27.98
C ARG A 38 -23.98 -5.42 -26.69
N TYR A 39 -25.00 -4.56 -26.60
CA TYR A 39 -25.93 -4.55 -25.50
C TYR A 39 -26.65 -5.88 -25.37
N TYR A 40 -27.33 -6.32 -26.44
CA TYR A 40 -28.10 -7.56 -26.40
C TYR A 40 -27.23 -8.80 -26.22
N ALA A 41 -26.05 -8.85 -26.84
CA ALA A 41 -25.11 -9.96 -26.67
C ALA A 41 -24.70 -10.11 -25.19
N HIS A 42 -24.27 -9.03 -24.55
CA HIS A 42 -23.89 -9.08 -23.13
C HIS A 42 -25.10 -9.36 -22.22
N LYS A 43 -26.30 -8.87 -22.58
CA LYS A 43 -27.54 -9.17 -21.83
C LYS A 43 -27.95 -10.64 -21.94
N ALA A 44 -27.73 -11.27 -23.09
CA ALA A 44 -28.04 -12.68 -23.31
C ALA A 44 -27.21 -13.60 -22.40
N PHE A 45 -25.98 -13.21 -22.05
CA PHE A 45 -25.16 -13.93 -21.08
C PHE A 45 -25.46 -13.56 -19.63
N ASP A 46 -25.68 -12.28 -19.35
CA ASP A 46 -25.86 -11.80 -17.97
C ASP A 46 -27.26 -12.10 -17.39
N ALA A 47 -28.31 -12.03 -18.20
CA ALA A 47 -29.68 -12.30 -17.75
C ALA A 47 -29.85 -13.71 -17.15
N PRO A 48 -29.40 -14.81 -17.79
CA PRO A 48 -29.47 -16.13 -17.17
C PRO A 48 -28.58 -16.26 -15.93
N ALA A 49 -27.41 -15.60 -15.90
CA ALA A 49 -26.54 -15.60 -14.73
C ALA A 49 -27.17 -14.88 -13.53
N THR A 50 -27.79 -13.72 -13.76
CA THR A 50 -28.52 -12.95 -12.75
C THR A 50 -29.72 -13.74 -12.25
N TRP A 51 -30.50 -14.36 -13.14
CA TRP A 51 -31.61 -15.23 -12.77
C TRP A 51 -31.15 -16.39 -11.87
N PHE A 52 -30.04 -17.05 -12.22
CA PHE A 52 -29.47 -18.14 -11.42
C PHE A 52 -29.02 -17.66 -10.03
N ARG A 53 -28.36 -16.48 -9.96
CA ARG A 53 -27.94 -15.87 -8.70
C ARG A 53 -29.12 -15.59 -7.78
N GLU A 54 -30.14 -14.90 -8.28
CA GLU A 54 -31.31 -14.47 -7.48
C GLU A 54 -32.25 -15.64 -7.13
N THR A 55 -32.45 -16.59 -8.05
CA THR A 55 -33.44 -17.66 -7.88
C THR A 55 -32.88 -18.84 -7.09
N ILE A 56 -31.60 -19.17 -7.26
CA ILE A 56 -31.00 -20.40 -6.71
C ILE A 56 -29.96 -20.05 -5.64
N VAL A 57 -28.96 -19.23 -5.96
CA VAL A 57 -27.81 -19.01 -5.07
C VAL A 57 -28.20 -18.22 -3.81
N GLU A 58 -28.87 -17.07 -3.97
CA GLU A 58 -29.24 -16.21 -2.85
C GLU A 58 -30.16 -16.91 -1.83
N PRO A 59 -31.24 -17.62 -2.22
CA PRO A 59 -32.09 -18.32 -1.27
C PRO A 59 -31.38 -19.47 -0.55
N ILE A 60 -30.54 -20.23 -1.26
CA ILE A 60 -29.76 -21.33 -0.65
C ILE A 60 -28.76 -20.77 0.35
N ASN A 61 -28.04 -19.70 -0.01
CA ASN A 61 -27.10 -19.03 0.87
C ASN A 61 -27.82 -18.43 2.08
N ASN A 62 -28.93 -17.73 1.87
CA ASN A 62 -29.71 -17.10 2.96
C ASN A 62 -30.22 -18.14 3.97
N ARG A 63 -30.55 -19.36 3.53
CA ARG A 63 -30.97 -20.48 4.42
C ARG A 63 -29.81 -21.14 5.17
N ASN A 64 -28.64 -21.24 4.53
CA ASN A 64 -27.52 -22.06 5.01
C ASN A 64 -26.29 -21.25 5.47
N ARG A 65 -26.41 -19.92 5.61
CA ARG A 65 -25.27 -19.05 5.93
C ARG A 65 -24.82 -19.22 7.37
N LEU A 66 -23.54 -19.57 7.54
CA LEU A 66 -22.88 -19.57 8.84
C LEU A 66 -22.40 -18.14 9.19
N PRO A 67 -22.61 -17.68 10.44
CA PRO A 67 -22.05 -16.42 10.88
C PRO A 67 -20.53 -16.54 11.00
N TYR A 68 -19.81 -15.54 10.46
CA TYR A 68 -18.38 -15.35 10.70
C TYR A 68 -18.18 -14.01 11.41
N TYR A 69 -17.17 -13.95 12.26
CA TYR A 69 -16.87 -12.77 13.06
C TYR A 69 -15.45 -12.31 12.81
N GLN A 70 -15.26 -10.99 12.79
CA GLN A 70 -13.92 -10.42 12.79
C GLN A 70 -13.27 -10.68 14.16
N ARG A 71 -12.08 -11.29 14.17
CA ARG A 71 -11.31 -11.45 15.39
C ARG A 71 -10.95 -10.08 15.95
N LYS A 72 -11.26 -9.87 17.23
CA LYS A 72 -10.85 -8.67 17.98
C LYS A 72 -9.71 -9.06 18.90
N LEU A 73 -8.57 -8.43 18.72
CA LEU A 73 -7.39 -8.57 19.58
C LEU A 73 -7.35 -7.37 20.52
N THR A 74 -7.20 -7.63 21.81
CA THR A 74 -6.94 -6.58 22.79
C THR A 74 -5.52 -6.08 22.64
N ARG A 75 -5.27 -4.84 23.04
CA ARG A 75 -3.91 -4.30 23.10
C ARG A 75 -3.14 -4.96 24.23
N VAL A 76 -1.87 -5.23 23.96
CA VAL A 76 -0.83 -5.72 24.87
C VAL A 76 0.04 -4.52 25.26
N PRO A 77 0.70 -4.53 26.43
CA PRO A 77 1.76 -3.56 26.73
C PRO A 77 2.79 -3.45 25.60
N GLU A 78 3.26 -2.24 25.35
CA GLU A 78 4.29 -1.97 24.35
C GLU A 78 5.69 -2.30 24.87
N ILE A 79 6.68 -2.30 23.97
CA ILE A 79 8.05 -2.72 24.28
C ILE A 79 8.77 -1.81 25.29
N ASP A 80 8.31 -0.57 25.45
CA ASP A 80 8.85 0.40 26.39
C ASP A 80 8.39 0.16 27.84
N GLU A 81 7.24 -0.48 28.03
CA GLU A 81 6.71 -0.87 29.35
C GLU A 81 7.28 -2.23 29.82
N CYS A 82 7.73 -3.07 28.89
CA CYS A 82 8.28 -4.38 29.21
C CYS A 82 9.61 -4.32 29.97
N GLY A 83 9.78 -5.23 30.93
CA GLY A 83 11.08 -5.47 31.57
C GLY A 83 12.10 -6.05 30.58
N VAL A 84 13.37 -5.65 30.69
CA VAL A 84 14.44 -6.03 29.74
C VAL A 84 14.60 -7.56 29.59
N ASN A 85 14.40 -8.30 30.67
CA ASN A 85 14.54 -9.76 30.72
C ASN A 85 13.21 -10.51 30.63
N ASP A 86 12.08 -9.81 30.50
CA ASP A 86 10.77 -10.44 30.40
C ASP A 86 10.51 -10.88 28.94
N GLN A 87 10.77 -12.17 28.68
CA GLN A 87 10.58 -12.74 27.35
C GLN A 87 9.11 -12.89 26.97
N ALA A 88 8.20 -13.06 27.93
CA ALA A 88 6.77 -13.21 27.66
C ALA A 88 6.20 -11.87 27.19
N CYS A 89 6.47 -10.79 27.92
CA CYS A 89 6.08 -9.43 27.52
C CYS A 89 6.67 -9.06 26.15
N PHE A 90 7.95 -9.37 25.93
CA PHE A 90 8.59 -9.13 24.63
C PHE A 90 7.91 -9.90 23.48
N PHE A 91 7.57 -11.17 23.70
CA PHE A 91 6.93 -11.99 22.68
C PHE A 91 5.55 -11.43 22.30
N GLU A 92 4.71 -11.10 23.28
CA GLU A 92 3.38 -10.55 23.03
C GLU A 92 3.45 -9.19 22.34
N ALA A 93 4.37 -8.31 22.75
CA ALA A 93 4.61 -7.03 22.11
C ALA A 93 5.09 -7.19 20.66
N ASN A 94 5.94 -8.20 20.38
CA ASN A 94 6.41 -8.51 19.03
C ASN A 94 5.31 -9.02 18.11
N GLU A 95 4.43 -9.86 18.62
CA GLU A 95 3.27 -10.32 17.85
C GLU A 95 2.30 -9.17 17.56
N GLN A 96 2.06 -8.27 18.53
CA GLN A 96 1.26 -7.06 18.26
C GLN A 96 1.91 -6.18 17.18
N TYR A 97 3.22 -5.92 17.28
CA TYR A 97 3.94 -5.13 16.28
C TYR A 97 3.87 -5.74 14.87
N ARG A 98 4.00 -7.07 14.74
CA ARG A 98 3.87 -7.77 13.45
C ARG A 98 2.47 -7.63 12.86
N LEU A 99 1.44 -7.74 13.69
CA LEU A 99 0.06 -7.53 13.27
C LEU A 99 -0.18 -6.08 12.85
N ASP A 100 0.30 -5.11 13.63
CA ASP A 100 0.15 -3.68 13.29
C ASP A 100 0.90 -3.35 11.99
N LYS A 101 2.10 -3.92 11.77
CA LYS A 101 2.84 -3.78 10.49
C LYS A 101 2.05 -4.34 9.31
N MET A 102 1.36 -5.47 9.51
CA MET A 102 0.49 -6.06 8.50
C MET A 102 -0.72 -5.18 8.20
N VAL A 103 -1.38 -4.65 9.25
CA VAL A 103 -2.51 -3.73 9.08
C VAL A 103 -2.09 -2.45 8.35
N ASP A 104 -0.95 -1.86 8.73
CA ASP A 104 -0.39 -0.67 8.08
C ASP A 104 -0.08 -0.93 6.59
N GLY A 105 0.40 -2.13 6.24
CA GLY A 105 0.60 -2.54 4.85
C GLY A 105 -0.72 -2.63 4.06
N PHE A 106 -1.78 -3.17 4.66
CA PHE A 106 -3.10 -3.19 4.02
C PHE A 106 -3.71 -1.79 3.89
N ILE A 107 -3.44 -0.87 4.81
CA ILE A 107 -3.86 0.53 4.69
C ILE A 107 -3.26 1.16 3.43
N LEU A 108 -1.96 0.96 3.19
CA LEU A 108 -1.31 1.43 1.97
C LEU A 108 -1.91 0.80 0.71
N GLN A 109 -2.21 -0.49 0.74
CA GLN A 109 -2.85 -1.17 -0.40
C GLN A 109 -4.23 -0.58 -0.72
N ILE A 110 -5.02 -0.22 0.31
CA ILE A 110 -6.32 0.43 0.13
C ILE A 110 -6.15 1.82 -0.50
N LEU A 111 -5.15 2.61 -0.04
CA LEU A 111 -4.87 3.93 -0.59
C LEU A 111 -4.41 3.84 -2.04
N ARG A 112 -3.52 2.90 -2.38
CA ARG A 112 -3.11 2.62 -3.76
C ARG A 112 -4.29 2.25 -4.65
N GLY A 113 -5.17 1.36 -4.19
CA GLY A 113 -6.38 1.00 -4.91
C GLY A 113 -7.36 2.18 -5.10
N ARG A 114 -7.38 3.16 -4.19
CA ARG A 114 -8.14 4.41 -4.38
C ARG A 114 -7.49 5.31 -5.44
N GLY A 115 -6.15 5.42 -5.41
CA GLY A 115 -5.37 6.16 -6.40
C GLY A 115 -5.59 5.62 -7.81
N GLU A 116 -5.41 4.31 -7.99
CA GLU A 116 -5.63 3.61 -9.27
C GLU A 116 -7.04 3.85 -9.82
N ARG A 117 -8.08 3.73 -8.98
CA ARG A 117 -9.47 4.00 -9.41
C ARG A 117 -9.67 5.45 -9.83
N CYS A 118 -9.06 6.40 -9.13
CA CYS A 118 -9.14 7.81 -9.49
C CYS A 118 -8.47 8.09 -10.83
N PHE A 119 -7.28 7.51 -11.03
CA PHE A 119 -6.53 7.66 -12.28
C PHE A 119 -7.23 7.07 -13.49
N ILE A 120 -7.81 5.88 -13.33
CA ILE A 120 -8.59 5.22 -14.41
C ILE A 120 -9.88 5.98 -14.70
N TYR A 121 -10.50 6.61 -13.70
CA TYR A 121 -11.74 7.36 -13.93
C TYR A 121 -11.48 8.72 -14.60
N HIS A 122 -10.38 9.39 -14.24
CA HIS A 122 -10.04 10.73 -14.69
C HIS A 122 -8.85 10.78 -15.67
N GLU A 123 -8.65 9.75 -16.51
CA GLU A 123 -7.45 9.55 -17.37
C GLU A 123 -6.86 10.82 -18.02
N THR A 124 -7.70 11.79 -18.38
CA THR A 124 -7.31 13.04 -19.05
C THR A 124 -6.96 14.20 -18.09
N ASP A 125 -7.55 14.27 -16.90
CA ASP A 125 -7.36 15.35 -15.93
C ASP A 125 -7.21 14.79 -14.52
N LEU A 126 -5.97 14.71 -14.03
CA LEU A 126 -5.65 14.17 -12.71
C LEU A 126 -5.84 15.19 -11.57
N SER A 127 -6.24 16.43 -11.86
CA SER A 127 -6.45 17.46 -10.83
C SER A 127 -7.42 17.04 -9.71
N PRO A 128 -8.52 16.29 -9.96
CA PRO A 128 -9.41 15.84 -8.88
C PRO A 128 -8.76 14.79 -7.97
N CYS A 129 -7.73 14.09 -8.46
CA CYS A 129 -7.01 13.05 -7.72
C CYS A 129 -5.91 13.60 -6.80
N ALA A 130 -5.67 14.92 -6.78
CA ALA A 130 -4.62 15.56 -5.99
C ALA A 130 -4.66 15.15 -4.50
N LYS A 131 -5.83 15.16 -3.88
CA LYS A 131 -5.98 14.78 -2.47
C LYS A 131 -5.60 13.32 -2.20
N ILE A 132 -5.99 12.41 -3.09
CA ILE A 132 -5.68 10.99 -2.93
C ILE A 132 -4.17 10.77 -3.09
N MET A 133 -3.54 11.51 -3.98
CA MET A 133 -2.09 11.47 -4.16
C MET A 133 -1.32 11.91 -2.92
N GLU A 134 -1.77 12.98 -2.27
CA GLU A 134 -1.21 13.39 -0.99
C GLU A 134 -1.40 12.34 0.10
N ASP A 135 -2.62 11.80 0.21
CA ASP A 135 -2.91 10.77 1.20
C ASP A 135 -1.97 9.57 0.98
N ILE A 136 -1.69 9.17 -0.28
CA ILE A 136 -0.73 8.10 -0.58
C ILE A 136 0.68 8.48 -0.15
N GLU A 137 1.21 9.61 -0.61
CA GLU A 137 2.59 10.02 -0.36
C GLU A 137 2.88 10.26 1.13
N GLU A 138 1.95 10.90 1.86
CA GLU A 138 2.07 11.11 3.31
C GLU A 138 2.09 9.78 4.07
N ASN A 139 1.21 8.83 3.70
CA ASN A 139 1.14 7.53 4.37
C ASN A 139 2.32 6.62 4.00
N GLU A 140 2.80 6.63 2.75
CA GLU A 140 4.00 5.90 2.33
C GLU A 140 5.24 6.42 3.06
N LEU A 141 5.37 7.75 3.21
CA LEU A 141 6.46 8.33 4.01
C LEU A 141 6.36 7.90 5.48
N ASN A 142 5.18 7.99 6.09
CA ASN A 142 4.98 7.58 7.48
C ASN A 142 5.29 6.10 7.70
N PHE A 143 4.88 5.25 6.76
CA PHE A 143 5.21 3.83 6.77
C PHE A 143 6.72 3.60 6.67
N PHE A 144 7.41 4.28 5.76
CA PHE A 144 8.86 4.18 5.61
C PHE A 144 9.62 4.70 6.84
N ILE A 145 9.17 5.79 7.44
CA ILE A 145 9.74 6.31 8.69
C ILE A 145 9.65 5.26 9.80
N LYS A 146 8.52 4.56 9.91
CA LYS A 146 8.31 3.53 10.95
C LYS A 146 9.05 2.22 10.64
N TYR A 147 8.91 1.68 9.42
CA TYR A 147 9.31 0.32 9.06
C TYR A 147 10.48 0.21 8.07
N GLY A 148 10.87 1.31 7.43
CA GLY A 148 11.96 1.33 6.45
C GLY A 148 13.32 0.98 7.06
N GLU A 149 14.22 0.42 6.25
CA GLU A 149 15.64 0.17 6.59
C GLU A 149 15.89 -0.73 7.82
N LEU A 150 14.86 -1.35 8.38
CA LEU A 150 14.96 -2.17 9.60
C LEU A 150 15.50 -3.59 9.32
N GLY A 151 15.61 -4.00 8.07
CA GLY A 151 16.01 -5.36 7.67
C GLY A 151 14.85 -6.37 7.68
N SER A 152 15.12 -7.59 7.22
CA SER A 152 14.09 -8.64 7.13
C SER A 152 13.78 -9.26 8.50
N GLU A 153 14.80 -9.43 9.33
CA GLU A 153 14.71 -10.04 10.67
C GLU A 153 14.41 -9.01 11.78
N ALA A 154 13.88 -7.84 11.43
CA ALA A 154 13.67 -6.75 12.36
C ALA A 154 12.54 -7.02 13.36
N ASP A 155 12.82 -6.78 14.64
CA ASP A 155 11.85 -6.91 15.72
C ASP A 155 11.36 -5.52 16.21
N VAL A 156 10.43 -5.51 17.17
CA VAL A 156 9.94 -4.26 17.81
C VAL A 156 11.06 -3.45 18.44
N ARG A 157 12.10 -4.12 18.94
CA ARG A 157 13.25 -3.47 19.59
C ARG A 157 13.97 -2.55 18.60
N ASP A 158 14.16 -3.01 17.38
CA ASP A 158 14.85 -2.24 16.34
C ASP A 158 14.00 -1.04 15.93
N ALA A 159 12.68 -1.25 15.75
CA ALA A 159 11.75 -0.17 15.46
C ALA A 159 11.73 0.89 16.57
N TYR A 160 11.77 0.46 17.83
CA TYR A 160 11.84 1.34 18.99
C TYR A 160 13.17 2.09 19.08
N MET A 161 14.30 1.45 18.76
CA MET A 161 15.60 2.12 18.70
C MET A 161 15.68 3.12 17.55
N LYS A 162 15.07 2.81 16.40
CA LYS A 162 14.91 3.76 15.28
C LYS A 162 14.09 4.97 15.70
N GLN A 163 12.98 4.77 16.39
CA GLN A 163 12.15 5.86 16.93
C GLN A 163 12.95 6.73 17.90
N LYS A 164 13.71 6.14 18.83
CA LYS A 164 14.60 6.87 19.74
C LYS A 164 15.64 7.69 19.00
N HIS A 165 16.30 7.08 18.00
CA HIS A 165 17.29 7.77 17.18
C HIS A 165 16.69 9.00 16.52
N ARG A 166 15.49 8.86 15.93
CA ARG A 166 14.75 9.97 15.32
C ARG A 166 14.45 11.07 16.35
N LEU A 167 13.88 10.75 17.51
CA LEU A 167 13.54 11.74 18.54
C LEU A 167 14.77 12.48 19.07
N ILE A 168 15.90 11.79 19.25
CA ILE A 168 17.16 12.42 19.64
C ILE A 168 17.66 13.36 18.54
N TRP A 169 17.55 12.95 17.27
CA TRP A 169 17.95 13.77 16.13
C TRP A 169 17.07 15.02 16.00
N GLU A 170 15.75 14.88 16.14
CA GLU A 170 14.79 15.99 16.08
C GLU A 170 15.04 17.00 17.21
N ARG A 171 15.35 16.51 18.41
CA ARG A 171 15.73 17.37 19.55
C ARG A 171 17.03 18.15 19.30
N ARG A 172 17.96 17.61 18.52
CA ARG A 172 19.24 18.26 18.19
C ARG A 172 19.14 19.27 17.05
N HIS A 173 18.10 19.18 16.21
CA HIS A 173 17.93 20.02 15.02
C HIS A 173 16.54 20.69 14.97
N PRO A 174 16.19 21.54 15.94
CA PRO A 174 14.91 22.23 15.94
C PRO A 174 14.71 23.10 14.68
N GLU A 175 15.77 23.71 14.16
CA GLU A 175 15.73 24.57 12.96
C GLU A 175 15.25 23.81 11.71
N ILE A 176 15.67 22.56 11.54
CA ILE A 176 15.21 21.73 10.41
C ILE A 176 13.75 21.34 10.61
N MET A 177 13.31 21.08 11.84
CA MET A 177 11.93 20.72 12.14
C MET A 177 10.97 21.88 11.95
N GLU A 178 11.37 23.10 12.32
CA GLU A 178 10.60 24.32 12.05
C GLU A 178 10.51 24.59 10.54
N ALA A 179 11.62 24.47 9.81
CA ALA A 179 11.63 24.60 8.35
C ALA A 179 10.70 23.58 7.68
N ARG A 180 10.75 22.30 8.09
CA ARG A 180 9.83 21.25 7.60
C ARG A 180 8.38 21.57 7.91
N ARG A 181 8.08 22.04 9.12
CA ARG A 181 6.72 22.42 9.54
C ARG A 181 6.18 23.58 8.70
N LYS A 182 7.02 24.58 8.43
CA LYS A 182 6.67 25.71 7.55
C LYS A 182 6.40 25.23 6.11
N ALA A 183 7.28 24.40 5.55
CA ALA A 183 7.11 23.85 4.21
C ALA A 183 5.83 23.00 4.09
N LEU A 184 5.51 22.16 5.08
CA LEU A 184 4.26 21.39 5.11
C LEU A 184 3.02 22.28 5.21
N LYS A 185 3.10 23.37 5.98
CA LYS A 185 2.01 24.34 6.11
C LYS A 185 1.75 25.04 4.77
N GLU A 186 2.81 25.56 4.14
CA GLU A 186 2.73 26.21 2.82
C GLU A 186 2.19 25.24 1.76
N HIS A 187 2.63 23.98 1.79
CA HIS A 187 2.12 22.95 0.89
C HIS A 187 0.61 22.69 1.07
N LYS A 188 0.15 22.55 2.31
CA LYS A 188 -1.28 22.37 2.61
C LYS A 188 -2.13 23.59 2.22
N GLU A 189 -1.58 24.80 2.35
CA GLU A 189 -2.24 26.03 1.90
C GLU A 189 -2.35 26.07 0.36
N LYS A 190 -1.29 25.73 -0.37
CA LYS A 190 -1.33 25.61 -1.84
C LYS A 190 -2.35 24.58 -2.31
N LEU A 191 -2.38 23.42 -1.66
CA LEU A 191 -3.35 22.38 -1.98
C LEU A 191 -4.80 22.84 -1.74
N ALA A 192 -5.05 23.58 -0.65
CA ALA A 192 -6.36 24.16 -0.38
C ALA A 192 -6.78 25.20 -1.44
N ASN A 193 -5.81 25.89 -2.03
CA ASN A 193 -6.01 26.83 -3.15
C ASN A 193 -6.13 26.13 -4.52
N GLY A 194 -5.99 24.80 -4.58
CA GLY A 194 -6.05 24.01 -5.82
C GLY A 194 -4.73 23.94 -6.60
N GLU A 195 -3.64 24.47 -6.06
CA GLU A 195 -2.30 24.35 -6.65
C GLU A 195 -1.64 23.05 -6.17
N PHE A 196 -1.56 22.06 -7.06
CA PHE A 196 -0.96 20.77 -6.74
C PHE A 196 0.48 20.67 -7.25
N ASP A 197 1.44 20.53 -6.32
CA ASP A 197 2.87 20.41 -6.64
C ASP A 197 3.38 18.99 -6.35
N TYR A 198 3.48 18.18 -7.41
CA TYR A 198 4.03 16.82 -7.34
C TYR A 198 5.49 16.76 -6.86
N SER A 199 6.24 17.87 -6.89
CA SER A 199 7.67 17.88 -6.54
C SER A 199 7.92 17.91 -5.04
N PHE A 200 6.92 18.29 -4.22
CA PHE A 200 7.05 18.44 -2.78
C PHE A 200 7.53 17.14 -2.10
N TRP A 201 6.93 16.00 -2.49
CA TRP A 201 7.32 14.67 -2.02
C TRP A 201 8.47 14.04 -2.82
N LYS A 202 8.79 14.56 -4.02
CA LYS A 202 9.81 14.04 -4.94
C LYS A 202 11.13 14.81 -4.81
N LYS A 203 11.78 14.74 -3.65
CA LYS A 203 13.19 15.19 -3.56
C LYS A 203 14.12 14.14 -4.14
N GLY A 204 14.28 14.15 -5.47
CA GLY A 204 15.43 13.57 -6.17
C GLY A 204 15.26 12.21 -6.85
N LEU A 205 14.08 11.61 -6.91
CA LEU A 205 13.84 10.38 -7.68
C LEU A 205 12.53 10.51 -8.49
N PHE A 206 12.56 10.13 -9.77
CA PHE A 206 11.36 10.08 -10.59
C PHE A 206 10.42 8.98 -10.07
N TRP A 207 9.11 9.15 -10.27
CA TRP A 207 8.10 8.14 -9.88
C TRP A 207 8.39 6.74 -10.47
N GLN A 208 9.05 6.69 -11.63
CA GLN A 208 9.51 5.43 -12.25
C GLN A 208 10.66 4.76 -11.48
N ASP A 209 11.50 5.52 -10.77
CA ASP A 209 12.57 4.96 -9.94
C ASP A 209 12.05 4.40 -8.63
N LYS A 210 11.02 5.01 -8.01
CA LYS A 210 10.36 4.46 -6.81
C LYS A 210 9.89 3.03 -7.05
N LYS A 211 9.33 2.72 -8.23
CA LYS A 211 8.94 1.34 -8.60
C LYS A 211 10.11 0.34 -8.59
N ASN A 212 11.33 0.79 -8.85
CA ASN A 212 12.53 -0.05 -8.89
C ASN A 212 13.19 -0.22 -7.50
N TYR A 213 13.02 0.76 -6.61
CA TYR A 213 13.58 0.79 -5.26
C TYR A 213 12.60 0.39 -4.16
N GLU A 214 11.30 0.50 -4.38
CA GLU A 214 10.31 -0.09 -3.50
C GLU A 214 10.43 -1.61 -3.64
N PRO A 215 10.82 -2.36 -2.59
CA PRO A 215 10.52 -3.78 -2.58
C PRO A 215 9.01 -3.89 -2.81
N PRO A 216 8.54 -4.89 -3.56
CA PRO A 216 7.10 -5.09 -3.70
C PRO A 216 6.55 -5.14 -2.28
N TYR A 217 5.74 -4.15 -1.89
CA TYR A 217 4.97 -4.19 -0.64
C TYR A 217 3.84 -5.23 -0.74
N GLU A 218 4.00 -6.22 -1.62
CA GLU A 218 3.35 -7.50 -1.46
C GLU A 218 4.00 -8.15 -0.25
N PHE A 219 3.20 -8.73 0.62
CA PHE A 219 3.64 -9.49 1.81
C PHE A 219 4.58 -10.68 1.50
N TYR A 220 5.00 -10.82 0.24
CA TYR A 220 5.98 -11.76 -0.23
C TYR A 220 7.28 -11.01 -0.52
N MET A 221 8.24 -11.26 0.37
CA MET A 221 9.68 -11.12 0.14
C MET A 221 10.21 -9.68 0.16
N SER A 222 10.96 -9.38 1.24
CA SER A 222 12.22 -8.66 1.08
C SER A 222 12.91 -9.25 -0.16
N LYS A 223 13.25 -8.44 -1.16
CA LYS A 223 14.07 -8.88 -2.30
C LYS A 223 15.11 -9.88 -1.78
N ALA A 224 15.08 -11.13 -2.27
CA ALA A 224 16.28 -11.95 -2.17
C ALA A 224 17.40 -11.08 -2.74
N SER A 225 18.52 -10.94 -2.02
CA SER A 225 19.66 -10.12 -2.45
C SER A 225 20.03 -10.50 -3.89
N VAL A 226 19.50 -9.77 -4.87
CA VAL A 226 19.88 -9.93 -6.26
C VAL A 226 21.33 -9.48 -6.31
N GLU A 227 22.10 -10.13 -7.17
CA GLU A 227 23.57 -10.20 -7.20
C GLU A 227 24.36 -8.88 -7.05
N GLY A 228 23.71 -7.72 -7.16
CA GLY A 228 24.28 -6.38 -6.96
C GLY A 228 24.41 -5.91 -5.50
N ASP A 229 23.69 -6.48 -4.53
CA ASP A 229 23.73 -6.04 -3.13
C ASP A 229 24.68 -6.87 -2.24
N LYS A 230 25.40 -7.84 -2.82
CA LYS A 230 26.42 -8.59 -2.08
C LYS A 230 27.68 -7.70 -1.94
N PRO A 231 28.24 -7.53 -0.73
CA PRO A 231 29.51 -6.83 -0.58
C PRO A 231 30.57 -7.49 -1.45
N LEU A 232 31.35 -6.67 -2.15
CA LEU A 232 32.37 -7.10 -3.12
C LEU A 232 33.33 -8.17 -2.55
N SER A 233 33.61 -8.09 -1.24
CA SER A 233 34.23 -9.14 -0.41
C SER A 233 33.67 -9.09 1.02
N LYS A 234 33.71 -10.21 1.74
CA LYS A 234 33.36 -10.25 3.19
C LYS A 234 34.55 -9.88 4.10
N ASP A 235 35.76 -9.78 3.55
CA ASP A 235 36.97 -9.48 4.32
C ASP A 235 37.24 -7.98 4.45
N TRP A 236 37.42 -7.50 5.67
CA TRP A 236 37.70 -6.07 5.93
C TRP A 236 39.05 -5.60 5.38
N GLN A 237 40.03 -6.51 5.23
CA GLN A 237 41.35 -6.19 4.66
C GLN A 237 41.28 -5.83 3.17
N TYR A 238 40.29 -6.36 2.46
CA TYR A 238 40.06 -6.05 1.06
C TYR A 238 39.70 -4.57 0.87
N TYR A 239 38.77 -4.05 1.68
CA TYR A 239 38.37 -2.63 1.64
C TYR A 239 39.51 -1.68 2.02
N LYS A 240 40.39 -2.11 2.93
CA LYS A 240 41.59 -1.35 3.28
C LYS A 240 42.56 -1.23 2.10
N LYS A 241 42.69 -2.27 1.28
CA LYS A 241 43.52 -2.27 0.07
C LYS A 241 42.89 -1.45 -1.07
N VAL A 242 41.58 -1.57 -1.30
CA VAL A 242 40.86 -0.75 -2.29
C VAL A 242 40.95 0.74 -1.97
N ALA A 243 40.91 1.10 -0.68
CA ALA A 243 41.07 2.48 -0.24
C ALA A 243 42.50 3.03 -0.44
N GLN A 244 43.51 2.15 -0.49
CA GLN A 244 44.92 2.52 -0.69
C GLN A 244 45.29 2.55 -2.18
N ASP A 245 44.79 1.59 -2.96
CA ASP A 245 45.00 1.45 -4.40
C ASP A 245 43.66 1.37 -5.15
N PRO A 246 43.17 2.48 -5.74
CA PRO A 246 41.92 2.52 -6.51
C PRO A 246 41.94 1.67 -7.79
N GLU A 247 43.12 1.25 -8.24
CA GLU A 247 43.29 0.42 -9.44
C GLU A 247 43.22 -1.09 -9.16
N PHE A 248 43.31 -1.49 -7.89
CA PHE A 248 43.34 -2.89 -7.45
C PHE A 248 42.11 -3.68 -7.91
N ASP A 249 40.96 -3.04 -7.99
CA ASP A 249 39.68 -3.69 -8.29
C ASP A 249 39.35 -3.78 -9.80
N LYS A 250 40.06 -3.03 -10.65
CA LYS A 250 39.77 -3.00 -12.10
C LYS A 250 40.04 -4.35 -12.79
N GLN A 251 40.85 -5.23 -12.21
CA GLN A 251 41.20 -6.54 -12.77
C GLN A 251 40.16 -7.63 -12.51
N GLN A 252 39.25 -7.45 -11.55
CA GLN A 252 38.23 -8.45 -11.18
C GLN A 252 36.85 -8.21 -11.79
N GLY A 253 36.74 -7.33 -12.79
CA GLY A 253 35.49 -7.03 -13.48
C GLY A 253 34.74 -8.30 -13.88
N LYS A 254 33.72 -8.67 -13.10
CA LYS A 254 32.84 -9.80 -13.39
C LYS A 254 32.08 -9.46 -14.66
N THR A 255 32.42 -10.07 -15.79
CA THR A 255 31.57 -10.05 -16.97
C THR A 255 30.36 -10.93 -16.68
N SER A 256 29.18 -10.33 -16.59
CA SER A 256 27.92 -11.07 -16.46
C SER A 256 27.60 -11.76 -17.79
N GLU A 257 28.05 -12.99 -17.97
CA GLU A 257 27.44 -13.87 -18.98
C GLU A 257 26.05 -14.25 -18.49
N VAL A 258 25.03 -13.75 -19.18
CA VAL A 258 23.63 -14.13 -18.94
C VAL A 258 23.47 -15.60 -19.31
N ARG A 259 23.43 -16.49 -18.31
CA ARG A 259 22.97 -17.87 -18.52
C ARG A 259 21.46 -17.88 -18.45
N PHE A 260 20.82 -18.03 -19.61
CA PHE A 260 19.41 -18.42 -19.68
C PHE A 260 19.29 -19.89 -19.28
N ILE A 261 18.59 -20.15 -18.18
CA ILE A 261 17.88 -21.40 -17.93
C ILE A 261 16.40 -21.02 -17.79
#